data_AF-A0A9D6H6E4-F1
#
_entry.id   AF-A0A9D6H6E4-F1
#
_cell.length_a   1.000
_cell.length_b   1.000
_cell.length_c   1.000
_cell.angle_alpha   90.00
_cell.angle_beta   90.00
_cell.angle_gamma   90.00
#
_symmetry.space_group_name_H-M   'P 1'
#
loop_
_entity.id
_entity.type
_entity.pdbx_description
1 polymer ?
#
loop_
_entity_poly.entity_id
_entity_poly.type
_entity_poly.pdbx_seq_one_letter_code
_entity_poly.pdbx_strand_id
1 'polypeptide(L)'
;MQTTTTGHPLEPTACDRAKASLSAYLDDELPREERLTIDAHLVGCGACRGLVERAEALDNDLRARFASDEAAAAEALGDEGVSVASIEAGVLAAIRPESTGAARWWPRIAAAAVVVVAVGGSLAVWNSREIPESLRPAGPGEFGGSFAGAPLRVAPPAVPSGASVRLASLSVDDRQALYATSLILDNARRTAFVDEDRRVELRETVRYDELVDRLDALLPKLPAEERETVALARDLTERLVDAADDPREWVDLQQQVEARGLAPSIEILSSAR
;
A
#
# COMPACT_ATOMS: atom_id res chain seq x y z
N MET A 1 -39.50 -25.67 -31.25
CA MET A 1 -39.17 -24.48 -30.43
C MET A 1 -37.71 -24.14 -30.70
N GLN A 2 -37.46 -23.06 -31.45
CA GLN A 2 -36.11 -22.59 -31.74
C GLN A 2 -35.82 -21.46 -30.75
N THR A 3 -34.92 -21.68 -29.79
CA THR A 3 -34.40 -20.63 -28.92
C THR A 3 -33.35 -19.87 -29.72
N THR A 4 -33.72 -18.72 -30.26
CA THR A 4 -32.77 -17.77 -30.83
C THR A 4 -31.93 -17.18 -29.70
N THR A 5 -30.74 -17.73 -29.50
CA THR A 5 -29.68 -17.12 -28.69
C THR A 5 -29.21 -15.86 -29.41
N THR A 6 -29.74 -14.71 -29.02
CA THR A 6 -29.29 -13.40 -29.46
C THR A 6 -27.88 -13.19 -28.91
N GLY A 7 -26.86 -13.56 -29.68
CA GLY A 7 -25.47 -13.24 -29.38
C GLY A 7 -25.30 -11.73 -29.44
N HIS A 8 -25.31 -11.08 -28.28
CA HIS A 8 -24.99 -9.66 -28.19
C HIS A 8 -23.52 -9.50 -28.61
N PRO A 9 -23.22 -8.75 -29.69
CA PRO A 9 -21.85 -8.50 -30.08
C PRO A 9 -21.18 -7.77 -28.91
N LEU A 10 -20.17 -8.40 -28.32
CA LEU A 10 -19.39 -7.83 -27.23
C LEU A 10 -18.82 -6.50 -27.70
N GLU A 11 -19.34 -5.39 -27.16
CA GLU A 11 -18.82 -4.08 -27.51
C GLU A 11 -17.32 -4.02 -27.15
N PRO A 12 -16.46 -3.47 -28.03
CA PRO A 12 -15.01 -3.39 -27.79
C PRO A 12 -14.66 -2.74 -26.44
N THR A 13 -15.47 -1.77 -26.02
CA THR A 13 -15.37 -1.04 -24.75
C THR A 13 -15.53 -1.95 -23.53
N ALA A 14 -16.30 -3.04 -23.63
CA ALA A 14 -16.49 -4.00 -22.55
C ALA A 14 -15.24 -4.87 -22.35
N CYS A 15 -14.55 -5.24 -23.44
CA CYS A 15 -13.29 -5.99 -23.36
C CYS A 15 -12.18 -5.16 -22.71
N ASP A 16 -12.08 -3.87 -23.03
CA ASP A 16 -11.03 -3.02 -22.47
C ASP A 16 -11.25 -2.76 -20.98
N ARG A 17 -12.51 -2.56 -20.56
CA ARG A 17 -12.86 -2.49 -19.14
C ARG A 17 -12.54 -3.81 -18.42
N ALA A 18 -12.91 -4.95 -19.01
CA ALA A 18 -12.62 -6.26 -18.43
C ALA A 18 -11.10 -6.46 -18.25
N LYS A 19 -10.30 -6.15 -19.27
CA LYS A 19 -8.83 -6.24 -19.21
C LYS A 19 -8.23 -5.35 -18.12
N ALA A 20 -8.73 -4.13 -17.95
CA ALA A 20 -8.27 -3.23 -16.90
C ALA A 20 -8.54 -3.79 -15.49
N SER A 21 -9.63 -4.54 -15.32
CA SER A 21 -10.01 -5.19 -14.06
C SER A 21 -9.41 -6.58 -13.85
N LEU A 22 -8.71 -7.18 -14.83
CA LEU A 22 -8.20 -8.55 -14.71
C LEU A 22 -7.14 -8.74 -13.62
N SER A 23 -6.31 -7.74 -13.34
CA SER A 23 -5.31 -7.85 -12.26
C SER A 23 -6.00 -7.99 -10.90
N ALA A 24 -6.87 -7.03 -10.57
CA ALA A 24 -7.66 -7.08 -9.33
C ALA A 24 -8.56 -8.33 -9.26
N TYR A 25 -9.04 -8.85 -10.39
CA TYR A 25 -9.78 -10.11 -10.44
C TYR A 25 -8.91 -11.31 -10.04
N LEU A 26 -7.67 -11.38 -10.51
CA LEU A 26 -6.72 -12.46 -10.18
C LEU A 26 -6.27 -12.40 -8.71
N ASP A 27 -6.14 -11.21 -8.16
CA ASP A 27 -5.71 -10.97 -6.77
C ASP A 27 -6.89 -11.05 -5.75
N ASP A 28 -8.10 -11.36 -6.22
CA ASP A 28 -9.36 -11.37 -5.45
C ASP A 28 -9.69 -10.04 -4.73
N GLU A 29 -9.32 -8.93 -5.36
CA GLU A 29 -9.54 -7.56 -4.85
C GLU A 29 -10.84 -6.92 -5.37
N LEU A 30 -11.56 -7.58 -6.28
CA LEU A 30 -12.79 -7.03 -6.83
C LEU A 30 -13.99 -7.21 -5.88
N PRO A 31 -14.86 -6.20 -5.74
CA PRO A 31 -16.13 -6.37 -5.03
C PRO A 31 -17.00 -7.39 -5.77
N ARG A 32 -17.87 -8.08 -5.01
CA ARG A 32 -18.69 -9.20 -5.51
C ARG A 32 -19.46 -8.89 -6.80
N GLU A 33 -20.01 -7.68 -6.91
CA GLU A 33 -20.82 -7.25 -8.06
C GLU A 33 -19.97 -7.10 -9.34
N GLU A 34 -18.76 -6.57 -9.21
CA GLU A 34 -17.80 -6.46 -10.30
C GLU A 34 -17.26 -7.83 -10.70
N ARG A 35 -16.98 -8.69 -9.72
CA ARG A 35 -16.53 -10.08 -9.97
C ARG A 35 -17.54 -10.84 -10.83
N LEU A 36 -18.83 -10.79 -10.47
CA LEU A 36 -19.91 -11.43 -11.26
C LEU A 36 -20.00 -10.87 -12.69
N THR A 37 -19.72 -9.57 -12.87
CA THR A 37 -19.70 -8.93 -14.19
C THR A 37 -18.53 -9.44 -15.04
N ILE A 38 -17.34 -9.56 -14.44
CA ILE A 38 -16.16 -10.11 -15.10
C ILE A 38 -16.36 -11.59 -15.41
N ASP A 39 -16.92 -12.39 -14.49
CA ASP A 39 -17.23 -13.80 -14.71
C ASP A 39 -18.15 -13.98 -15.93
N ALA A 40 -19.23 -13.21 -16.00
CA ALA A 40 -20.15 -13.23 -17.14
C ALA A 40 -19.43 -12.88 -18.46
N HIS A 41 -18.50 -11.91 -18.43
CA HIS A 41 -17.68 -11.57 -19.59
C HIS A 41 -16.71 -12.69 -19.98
N LEU A 42 -16.03 -13.33 -19.02
CA LEU A 42 -15.08 -14.42 -19.26
C LEU A 42 -15.77 -15.66 -19.86
N VAL A 43 -17.04 -15.91 -19.54
CA VAL A 43 -17.86 -16.94 -20.18
C VAL A 43 -18.10 -16.62 -21.66
N GLY A 44 -18.32 -15.35 -22.01
CA GLY A 44 -18.59 -14.90 -23.38
C GLY A 44 -17.35 -14.58 -24.24
N CYS A 45 -16.20 -14.28 -23.62
CA CYS A 45 -15.03 -13.73 -24.30
C CYS A 45 -13.79 -14.64 -24.17
N GLY A 46 -13.51 -15.43 -25.20
CA GLY A 46 -12.35 -16.33 -25.23
C GLY A 46 -10.99 -15.61 -25.17
N ALA A 47 -10.89 -14.37 -25.67
CA ALA A 47 -9.64 -13.61 -25.62
C ALA A 47 -9.27 -13.19 -24.19
N CYS A 48 -10.24 -12.71 -23.41
CA CYS A 48 -10.03 -12.36 -22.00
C CYS A 48 -9.80 -13.61 -21.15
N ARG A 49 -10.50 -14.71 -21.43
CA ARG A 49 -10.23 -16.00 -20.77
C ARG A 49 -8.80 -16.48 -21.00
N GLY A 50 -8.32 -16.45 -22.24
CA GLY A 50 -6.94 -16.83 -22.54
C GLY A 50 -5.89 -15.89 -21.94
N LEU A 51 -6.24 -14.66 -21.56
CA LEU A 51 -5.35 -13.79 -20.77
C LEU A 51 -5.25 -14.26 -19.32
N VAL A 52 -6.38 -14.57 -18.70
CA VAL A 52 -6.46 -15.13 -17.33
C VAL A 52 -5.67 -16.44 -17.25
N GLU A 53 -5.93 -17.39 -18.14
CA GLU A 53 -5.25 -18.69 -18.17
C GLU A 53 -3.72 -18.54 -18.30
N ARG A 54 -3.24 -17.57 -19.11
CA ARG A 54 -1.79 -17.30 -19.23
C ARG A 54 -1.20 -16.66 -17.98
N ALA A 55 -1.94 -15.77 -17.33
CA ALA A 55 -1.50 -15.13 -16.09
C ALA A 55 -1.41 -16.16 -14.95
N GLU A 56 -2.42 -17.01 -14.79
CA GLU A 56 -2.41 -18.12 -13.82
C GLU A 56 -1.28 -19.12 -14.11
N ALA A 57 -1.02 -19.45 -15.38
CA ALA A 57 0.09 -20.31 -15.75
C ALA A 57 1.45 -19.70 -15.38
N LEU A 58 1.62 -18.39 -15.60
CA LEU A 58 2.84 -17.66 -15.22
C LEU A 58 3.01 -17.62 -13.69
N ASP A 59 1.95 -17.31 -12.95
CA ASP A 59 1.95 -17.28 -11.49
C ASP A 59 2.33 -18.65 -10.90
N ASN A 60 1.78 -19.73 -11.45
CA ASN A 60 2.15 -21.09 -11.07
C ASN A 60 3.61 -21.44 -11.39
N ASP A 61 4.15 -21.01 -12.55
CA ASP A 61 5.58 -21.19 -12.88
C ASP A 61 6.47 -20.43 -11.90
N LEU A 62 6.13 -19.19 -11.57
CA LEU A 62 6.87 -18.39 -10.59
C LEU A 62 6.85 -19.06 -9.21
N ARG A 63 5.68 -19.48 -8.71
CA ARG A 63 5.59 -20.21 -7.44
C ARG A 63 6.40 -21.50 -7.44
N ALA A 64 6.37 -22.26 -8.53
CA ALA A 64 7.16 -23.50 -8.64
C ALA A 64 8.66 -23.23 -8.57
N ARG A 65 9.14 -22.17 -9.25
CA ARG A 65 10.56 -21.77 -9.20
C ARG A 65 10.97 -21.27 -7.82
N PHE A 66 10.16 -20.43 -7.20
CA PHE A 66 10.46 -19.94 -5.86
C PHE A 66 10.42 -21.06 -4.81
N ALA A 67 9.51 -22.03 -4.94
CA ALA A 67 9.49 -23.20 -4.05
C ALA A 67 10.76 -24.06 -4.19
N SER A 68 11.30 -24.21 -5.41
CA SER A 68 12.58 -24.91 -5.60
C SER A 68 13.76 -24.11 -5.04
N ASP A 69 13.75 -22.79 -5.21
CA ASP A 69 14.80 -21.92 -4.69
C ASP A 69 14.77 -21.86 -3.16
N GLU A 70 13.59 -21.85 -2.55
CA GLU A 70 13.41 -21.89 -1.10
C GLU A 70 13.89 -23.22 -0.52
N ALA A 71 13.57 -24.35 -1.14
CA ALA A 71 14.06 -25.66 -0.71
C ALA A 71 15.59 -25.76 -0.84
N ALA A 72 16.17 -25.29 -1.95
CA ALA A 72 17.61 -25.26 -2.16
C ALA A 72 18.32 -24.30 -1.20
N ALA A 73 17.71 -23.14 -0.92
CA ALA A 73 18.21 -22.20 0.08
C ALA A 73 18.14 -22.80 1.48
N ALA A 74 17.02 -23.44 1.86
CA ALA A 74 16.88 -24.11 3.14
C ALA A 74 17.90 -25.25 3.32
N GLU A 75 18.16 -26.04 2.27
CA GLU A 75 19.20 -27.07 2.27
C GLU A 75 20.61 -26.48 2.38
N ALA A 76 20.90 -25.42 1.61
CA ALA A 76 22.19 -24.72 1.65
C ALA A 76 22.44 -24.03 3.01
N LEU A 77 21.38 -23.60 3.69
CA LEU A 77 21.45 -23.00 5.00
C LEU A 77 21.64 -24.04 6.12
N GLY A 78 21.21 -25.29 5.93
CA GLY A 78 21.54 -26.44 6.79
C GLY A 78 21.36 -26.20 8.31
N ASP A 79 21.96 -27.08 9.12
CA ASP A 79 21.94 -26.97 10.59
C ASP A 79 22.93 -25.90 11.12
N GLU A 80 23.67 -25.24 10.22
CA GLU A 80 24.45 -24.04 10.51
C GLU A 80 23.50 -22.85 10.58
N GLY A 81 22.77 -22.75 11.70
CA GLY A 81 21.82 -21.69 11.97
C GLY A 81 22.31 -20.33 11.49
N VAL A 82 21.55 -19.74 10.57
CA VAL A 82 21.83 -18.43 10.01
C VAL A 82 21.91 -17.42 11.15
N SER A 83 23.13 -17.02 11.48
CA SER A 83 23.37 -16.07 12.56
C SER A 83 22.84 -14.71 12.13
N VAL A 84 21.74 -14.27 12.74
CA VAL A 84 21.20 -12.92 12.57
C VAL A 84 22.30 -11.86 12.77
N ALA A 85 23.21 -12.10 13.73
CA ALA A 85 24.36 -11.23 13.97
C ALA A 85 25.34 -11.16 12.79
N SER A 86 25.49 -12.23 12.00
CA SER A 86 26.31 -12.21 10.78
C SER A 86 25.66 -11.44 9.63
N ILE A 87 24.32 -11.50 9.51
CA ILE A 87 23.56 -10.72 8.54
C ILE A 87 23.58 -9.24 8.93
N GLU A 88 23.31 -8.91 10.19
CA GLU A 88 23.41 -7.54 10.71
C GLU A 88 24.81 -6.97 10.52
N ALA A 89 25.87 -7.73 10.82
CA ALA A 89 27.24 -7.31 10.60
C ALA A 89 27.55 -7.06 9.11
N GLY A 90 27.04 -7.90 8.20
CA GLY A 90 27.19 -7.73 6.75
C GLY A 90 26.44 -6.51 6.21
N VAL A 91 25.19 -6.32 6.64
CA VAL A 91 24.37 -5.16 6.28
C VAL A 91 24.96 -3.86 6.84
N LEU A 92 25.38 -3.83 8.10
CA LEU A 92 26.05 -2.68 8.71
C LEU A 92 27.42 -2.40 8.08
N ALA A 93 28.15 -3.43 7.62
CA ALA A 93 29.39 -3.24 6.88
C ALA A 93 29.15 -2.67 5.47
N ALA A 94 28.05 -3.07 4.81
CA ALA A 94 27.66 -2.55 3.49
C ALA A 94 27.06 -1.13 3.56
N ILE A 95 26.34 -0.82 4.64
CA ILE A 95 25.71 0.49 4.88
C ILE A 95 26.70 1.48 5.50
N ARG A 96 27.77 1.01 6.16
CA ARG A 96 28.82 1.90 6.66
C ARG A 96 29.37 2.68 5.47
N PRO A 97 29.13 4.00 5.39
CA PRO A 97 29.86 4.81 4.43
C PRO A 97 31.33 4.64 4.82
N GLU A 98 32.22 4.44 3.85
CA GLU A 98 33.66 4.53 4.05
C GLU A 98 34.02 5.99 4.41
N SER A 99 33.53 6.48 5.55
CA SER A 99 33.66 7.84 6.05
C SER A 99 34.74 7.90 7.12
N THR A 100 35.93 7.40 6.78
CA THR A 100 37.18 7.79 7.47
C THR A 100 38.32 8.01 6.47
N GLY A 101 37.98 8.49 5.26
CA GLY A 101 38.94 8.77 4.19
C GLY A 101 38.74 10.11 3.48
N ALA A 102 37.95 11.03 4.02
CA ALA A 102 37.85 12.40 3.52
C ALA A 102 39.11 13.21 3.89
N ALA A 103 40.24 12.92 3.24
CA ALA A 103 41.38 13.85 3.25
C ALA A 103 42.36 13.76 2.07
N ARG A 104 42.40 12.72 1.21
CA ARG A 104 43.52 12.64 0.23
C ARG A 104 43.34 11.82 -1.04
N TRP A 105 42.16 11.81 -1.66
CA TRP A 105 42.04 11.24 -3.02
C TRP A 105 41.08 12.03 -3.90
N TRP A 106 41.56 13.17 -4.39
CA TRP A 106 40.98 13.91 -5.51
C TRP A 106 41.97 13.94 -6.67
N PRO A 107 42.39 12.77 -7.24
CA PRO A 107 42.10 12.59 -8.67
C PRO A 107 42.21 11.14 -9.17
N ARG A 108 41.17 10.28 -9.10
CA ARG A 108 41.03 9.12 -10.04
C ARG A 108 39.57 8.71 -10.35
N ILE A 109 38.57 9.56 -10.08
CA ILE A 109 37.23 9.35 -10.63
C ILE A 109 37.18 10.04 -12.01
N ALA A 110 37.83 9.41 -12.99
CA ALA A 110 37.69 9.75 -14.40
C ALA A 110 37.40 8.51 -15.27
N ALA A 111 37.41 7.29 -14.70
CA ALA A 111 37.25 6.06 -15.47
C ALA A 111 35.90 5.34 -15.30
N ALA A 112 35.08 5.70 -14.29
CA ALA A 112 33.80 5.00 -14.03
C ALA A 112 32.55 5.70 -14.62
N ALA A 113 32.71 6.86 -15.26
CA ALA A 113 31.59 7.59 -15.88
C ALA A 113 31.17 7.01 -17.26
N VAL A 114 31.95 6.11 -17.86
CA VAL A 114 31.67 5.58 -19.21
C VAL A 114 30.64 4.44 -19.19
N VAL A 115 30.57 3.64 -18.12
CA VAL A 115 29.68 2.46 -18.07
C VAL A 115 28.23 2.85 -17.75
N VAL A 116 28.01 3.87 -16.90
CA VAL A 116 26.65 4.35 -16.57
C VAL A 116 25.99 5.05 -17.76
N VAL A 117 26.75 5.70 -18.65
CA VAL A 117 26.21 6.29 -19.88
C VAL A 117 25.84 5.22 -20.92
N ALA A 118 26.55 4.08 -20.97
CA ALA A 118 26.23 3.01 -21.91
C ALA A 118 24.94 2.24 -21.53
N VAL A 119 24.69 2.02 -20.24
CA VAL A 119 23.45 1.38 -19.75
C VAL A 119 22.29 2.37 -19.72
N GLY A 120 22.53 3.64 -19.37
CA GLY A 120 21.49 4.68 -19.43
C GLY A 120 21.07 5.05 -20.86
N GLY A 121 22.01 5.06 -21.81
CA GLY A 121 21.73 5.39 -23.21
C GLY A 121 20.91 4.35 -23.96
N SER A 122 21.04 3.06 -23.60
CA SER A 122 20.29 1.97 -24.25
C SER A 122 18.81 1.96 -23.85
N LEU A 123 18.44 2.40 -22.64
CA LEU A 123 17.05 2.58 -22.23
C LEU A 123 16.37 3.80 -22.87
N ALA A 124 17.10 4.90 -23.09
CA ALA A 124 16.56 6.10 -23.74
C ALA A 124 16.25 5.86 -25.24
N VAL A 125 17.04 5.03 -25.93
CA VAL A 125 16.80 4.66 -27.34
C VAL A 125 15.62 3.69 -27.49
N TRP A 126 15.30 2.91 -26.47
CA TRP A 126 14.14 2.01 -26.52
C TRP A 126 12.81 2.73 -26.22
N ASN A 127 12.85 3.79 -25.41
CA ASN A 127 11.69 4.63 -25.10
C ASN A 127 11.38 5.71 -26.16
N SER A 128 12.21 5.82 -27.21
CA SER A 128 12.02 6.77 -28.32
C SER A 128 11.34 6.15 -29.55
N ARG A 129 10.77 4.94 -29.41
CA ARG A 129 9.80 4.44 -30.40
C ARG A 129 8.61 5.39 -30.43
N GLU A 130 8.41 5.98 -31.61
CA GLU A 130 7.44 7.02 -31.96
C GLU A 130 6.13 6.88 -31.17
N ILE A 131 5.95 7.74 -30.16
CA ILE A 131 4.65 7.98 -29.56
C ILE A 131 3.76 8.43 -30.73
N PRO A 132 2.66 7.70 -31.05
CA PRO A 132 1.72 8.10 -32.08
C PRO A 132 1.35 9.56 -31.85
N GLU A 133 1.30 10.35 -32.90
CA GLU A 133 1.09 11.81 -32.82
C GLU A 133 -0.20 12.20 -32.07
N SER A 134 -1.12 11.24 -31.91
CA SER A 134 -2.33 11.33 -31.08
C SER A 134 -2.11 11.32 -29.56
N LEU A 135 -0.91 11.01 -29.08
CA LEU A 135 -0.54 10.96 -27.66
C LEU A 135 0.49 12.02 -27.28
N ARG A 136 0.84 12.94 -28.18
CA ARG A 136 1.55 14.15 -27.77
C ARG A 136 0.65 14.90 -26.79
N PRO A 137 1.08 15.11 -25.53
CA PRO A 137 0.34 15.98 -24.64
C PRO A 137 0.24 17.32 -25.36
N ALA A 138 -0.99 17.77 -25.55
CA ALA A 138 -1.21 19.04 -26.19
C ALA A 138 -0.42 20.11 -25.42
N GLY A 139 0.18 21.06 -26.16
CA GLY A 139 1.04 22.06 -25.55
C GLY A 139 0.34 22.76 -24.37
N PRO A 140 1.08 23.32 -23.41
CA PRO A 140 0.49 24.07 -22.31
C PRO A 140 -0.50 25.13 -22.86
N GLY A 141 -1.80 24.86 -22.72
CA GLY A 141 -2.90 25.71 -23.23
C GLY A 141 -3.75 25.14 -24.38
N GLU A 142 -3.36 24.05 -25.04
CA GLU A 142 -4.14 23.44 -26.12
C GLU A 142 -5.05 22.30 -25.62
N PHE A 143 -6.18 22.62 -25.00
CA PHE A 143 -7.20 21.60 -24.77
C PHE A 143 -7.94 21.34 -26.09
N GLY A 144 -7.52 20.31 -26.83
CA GLY A 144 -8.03 19.91 -28.15
C GLY A 144 -9.46 19.36 -28.19
N GLY A 145 -10.37 19.89 -27.36
CA GLY A 145 -11.79 19.62 -27.45
C GLY A 145 -12.49 20.77 -28.19
N SER A 146 -12.97 20.51 -29.41
CA SER A 146 -13.94 21.38 -30.09
C SER A 146 -15.28 21.31 -29.34
N PHE A 147 -15.34 21.95 -28.17
CA PHE A 147 -16.59 22.20 -27.46
C PHE A 147 -17.16 23.50 -28.00
N ALA A 148 -17.88 23.40 -29.11
CA ALA A 148 -18.74 24.46 -29.62
C ALA A 148 -19.92 24.66 -28.65
N GLY A 149 -19.70 25.32 -27.52
CA GLY A 149 -20.77 25.58 -26.56
C GLY A 149 -20.27 26.10 -25.22
N ALA A 150 -20.24 27.43 -25.09
CA ALA A 150 -19.98 28.22 -23.88
C ALA A 150 -18.61 27.97 -23.16
N PRO A 151 -17.91 29.03 -22.73
CA PRO A 151 -16.71 28.86 -21.92
C PRO A 151 -17.08 28.13 -20.62
N LEU A 152 -16.64 26.88 -20.48
CA LEU A 152 -16.75 26.15 -19.22
C LEU A 152 -15.91 26.91 -18.20
N ARG A 153 -16.56 27.75 -17.38
CA ARG A 153 -15.91 28.37 -16.23
C ARG A 153 -15.67 27.27 -15.22
N VAL A 154 -14.52 26.61 -15.31
CA VAL A 154 -14.01 25.78 -14.23
C VAL A 154 -13.85 26.71 -13.04
N ALA A 155 -14.68 26.52 -12.02
CA ALA A 155 -14.51 27.25 -10.77
C ALA A 155 -13.09 26.97 -10.26
N PRO A 156 -12.34 27.99 -9.82
CA PRO A 156 -11.03 27.75 -9.22
C PRO A 156 -11.22 26.73 -8.08
N PRO A 157 -10.31 25.73 -7.96
CA PRO A 157 -10.40 24.77 -6.87
C PRO A 157 -10.46 25.53 -5.56
N ALA A 158 -11.34 25.09 -4.65
CA ALA A 158 -11.42 25.67 -3.33
C ALA A 158 -10.02 25.65 -2.69
N VAL A 159 -9.62 26.76 -2.08
CA VAL A 159 -8.33 26.84 -1.37
C VAL A 159 -8.35 25.72 -0.32
N PRO A 160 -7.37 24.79 -0.32
CA PRO A 160 -7.36 23.71 0.63
C PRO A 160 -7.36 24.31 2.04
N SER A 161 -8.18 23.74 2.90
CA SER A 161 -8.23 24.17 4.29
C SER A 161 -6.84 24.02 4.94
N GLY A 162 -6.53 24.87 5.92
CA GLY A 162 -5.26 24.76 6.66
C GLY A 162 -5.07 23.42 7.37
N ALA A 163 -6.15 22.66 7.57
CA ALA A 163 -6.14 21.30 8.09
C ALA A 163 -5.60 20.30 7.05
N SER A 164 -6.16 20.31 5.82
CA SER A 164 -5.69 19.45 4.72
C SER A 164 -4.20 19.62 4.40
N VAL A 165 -3.68 20.85 4.41
CA VAL A 165 -2.25 21.10 4.13
C VAL A 165 -1.34 20.56 5.24
N ARG A 166 -1.81 20.51 6.49
CA ARG A 166 -1.02 19.98 7.63
C ARG A 166 -1.14 18.47 7.76
N LEU A 167 -2.28 17.87 7.43
CA LEU A 167 -2.41 16.41 7.35
C LEU A 167 -1.56 15.83 6.22
N ALA A 168 -1.42 16.58 5.11
CA ALA A 168 -0.46 16.26 4.05
C ALA A 168 1.02 16.30 4.52
N SER A 169 1.32 16.95 5.66
CA SER A 169 2.67 16.99 6.23
C SER A 169 3.03 15.75 7.06
N LEU A 170 2.06 14.91 7.40
CA LEU A 170 2.33 13.63 8.04
C LEU A 170 3.10 12.73 7.08
N SER A 171 4.12 12.04 7.61
CA SER A 171 4.85 11.04 6.83
C SER A 171 3.94 9.85 6.51
N VAL A 172 4.38 8.97 5.60
CA VAL A 172 3.69 7.71 5.35
C VAL A 172 3.64 6.87 6.64
N ASP A 173 4.73 6.84 7.39
CA ASP A 173 4.84 6.10 8.65
C ASP A 173 3.92 6.65 9.74
N ASP A 174 3.74 7.98 9.80
CA ASP A 174 2.82 8.64 10.74
C ASP A 174 1.37 8.23 10.45
N ARG A 175 0.98 8.22 9.17
CA ARG A 175 -0.36 7.78 8.74
C ARG A 175 -0.58 6.29 9.01
N GLN A 176 0.44 5.47 8.77
CA GLN A 176 0.38 4.04 9.05
C GLN A 176 0.20 3.77 10.54
N ALA A 177 0.87 4.51 11.43
CA ALA A 177 0.70 4.39 12.88
C ALA A 177 -0.73 4.72 13.31
N LEU A 178 -1.32 5.80 12.77
CA LEU A 178 -2.72 6.15 13.02
C LEU A 178 -3.67 5.06 12.54
N TYR A 179 -3.49 4.55 11.33
CA TYR A 179 -4.33 3.48 10.78
C TYR A 179 -4.22 2.17 11.58
N ALA A 180 -3.00 1.76 11.94
CA ALA A 180 -2.79 0.59 12.79
C ALA A 180 -3.50 0.76 14.15
N THR A 181 -3.40 1.96 14.74
CA THR A 181 -4.07 2.28 16.01
C THR A 181 -5.60 2.19 15.89
N SER A 182 -6.20 2.71 14.80
CA SER A 182 -7.66 2.61 14.61
C SER A 182 -8.12 1.15 14.50
N LEU A 183 -7.36 0.32 13.78
CA LEU A 183 -7.65 -1.10 13.62
C LEU A 183 -7.52 -1.86 14.94
N ILE A 184 -6.46 -1.61 15.72
CA ILE A 184 -6.27 -2.24 17.04
C ILE A 184 -7.40 -1.89 17.99
N LEU A 185 -7.78 -0.61 18.08
CA LEU A 185 -8.87 -0.18 18.97
C LEU A 185 -10.22 -0.76 18.53
N ASP A 186 -10.50 -0.86 17.22
CA ASP A 186 -11.72 -1.51 16.74
C ASP A 186 -11.74 -3.02 17.02
N ASN A 187 -10.60 -3.70 16.87
CA ASN A 187 -10.49 -5.12 17.23
C ASN A 187 -10.65 -5.33 18.74
N ALA A 188 -10.01 -4.50 19.57
CA ALA A 188 -10.15 -4.57 21.03
C ALA A 188 -11.61 -4.39 21.47
N ARG A 189 -12.33 -3.44 20.83
CA ARG A 189 -13.76 -3.23 21.05
C ARG A 189 -14.61 -4.46 20.74
N ARG A 190 -14.26 -5.23 19.70
CA ARG A 190 -15.04 -6.40 19.25
C ARG A 190 -14.63 -7.72 19.92
N THR A 191 -13.44 -7.77 20.51
CA THR A 191 -12.90 -9.00 21.10
C THR A 191 -13.48 -9.22 22.49
N ALA A 192 -14.17 -10.35 22.69
CA ALA A 192 -14.70 -10.72 23.99
C ALA A 192 -13.57 -11.09 24.96
N PHE A 193 -13.75 -10.80 26.26
CA PHE A 193 -12.75 -11.17 27.28
C PHE A 193 -12.58 -12.69 27.49
N VAL A 194 -13.46 -13.52 26.93
CA VAL A 194 -13.26 -14.99 26.97
C VAL A 194 -12.30 -15.49 25.90
N ASP A 195 -11.96 -14.66 24.91
CA ASP A 195 -11.08 -15.01 23.79
C ASP A 195 -9.63 -14.60 24.10
N GLU A 196 -8.93 -15.43 24.87
CA GLU A 196 -7.59 -15.16 25.38
C GLU A 196 -6.56 -15.01 24.25
N ASP A 197 -6.56 -15.93 23.28
CA ASP A 197 -5.62 -15.92 22.16
C ASP A 197 -5.68 -14.60 21.40
N ARG A 198 -6.89 -14.10 21.10
CA ARG A 198 -7.06 -12.84 20.38
C ARG A 198 -6.60 -11.63 21.19
N ARG A 199 -6.81 -11.61 22.50
CA ARG A 199 -6.30 -10.52 23.37
C ARG A 199 -4.78 -10.52 23.46
N VAL A 200 -4.17 -11.71 23.59
CA VAL A 200 -2.72 -11.86 23.60
C VAL A 200 -2.13 -11.37 22.28
N GLU A 201 -2.73 -11.76 21.14
CA GLU A 201 -2.33 -11.28 19.82
C GLU A 201 -2.35 -9.74 19.74
N LEU A 202 -3.45 -9.10 20.15
CA LEU A 202 -3.55 -7.63 20.12
C LEU A 202 -2.49 -6.95 20.99
N ARG A 203 -2.24 -7.48 22.19
CA ARG A 203 -1.20 -6.96 23.09
C ARG A 203 0.18 -7.07 22.45
N GLU A 204 0.49 -8.22 21.86
CA GLU A 204 1.78 -8.44 21.20
C GLU A 204 1.92 -7.54 19.97
N THR A 205 0.87 -7.36 19.15
CA THR A 205 0.90 -6.41 18.01
C THR A 205 1.22 -5.00 18.48
N VAL A 206 0.58 -4.51 19.56
CA VAL A 206 0.88 -3.18 20.11
C VAL A 206 2.34 -3.05 20.56
N ARG A 207 2.90 -4.09 21.17
CA ARG A 207 4.30 -4.11 21.63
C ARG A 207 5.28 -4.17 20.47
N TYR A 208 5.08 -5.09 19.53
CA TYR A 208 6.00 -5.30 18.40
C TYR A 208 6.05 -4.11 17.45
N ASP A 209 4.92 -3.44 17.21
CA ASP A 209 4.86 -2.28 16.32
C ASP A 209 5.31 -0.97 17.00
N GLU A 210 5.67 -1.01 18.29
CA GLU A 210 6.05 0.15 19.10
C GLU A 210 5.02 1.29 19.00
N LEU A 211 3.72 0.94 18.93
CA LEU A 211 2.66 1.89 18.56
C LEU A 211 2.59 3.08 19.52
N VAL A 212 2.78 2.86 20.82
CA VAL A 212 2.76 3.93 21.83
C VAL A 212 3.86 4.97 21.55
N ASP A 213 5.10 4.52 21.31
CA ASP A 213 6.23 5.40 21.02
C ASP A 213 6.04 6.18 19.71
N ARG A 214 5.48 5.51 18.70
CA ARG A 214 5.16 6.15 17.40
C ARG A 214 4.08 7.21 17.56
N LEU A 215 3.06 6.97 18.36
CA LEU A 215 2.02 7.96 18.66
C LEU A 215 2.59 9.14 19.47
N ASP A 216 3.49 8.88 20.41
CA ASP A 216 4.16 9.95 21.18
C ASP A 216 5.02 10.85 20.26
N ALA A 217 5.74 10.26 19.31
CA ALA A 217 6.49 11.00 18.29
C ALA A 217 5.59 11.80 17.33
N LEU A 218 4.34 11.37 17.15
CA LEU A 218 3.35 11.99 16.28
C LEU A 218 2.67 13.20 16.92
N LEU A 219 2.37 13.14 18.23
CA LEU A 219 1.67 14.21 18.97
C LEU A 219 2.20 15.63 18.70
N PRO A 220 3.51 15.94 18.74
CA PRO A 220 3.99 17.30 18.49
C PRO A 220 3.77 17.80 17.06
N LYS A 221 3.49 16.90 16.10
CA LYS A 221 3.23 17.24 14.68
C LYS A 221 1.78 17.64 14.42
N LEU A 222 0.87 17.26 15.32
CA LEU A 222 -0.57 17.41 15.13
C LEU A 222 -1.09 18.79 15.61
N PRO A 223 -2.14 19.33 14.96
CA PRO A 223 -2.84 20.52 15.45
C PRO A 223 -3.49 20.25 16.82
N ALA A 224 -3.78 21.32 17.57
CA ALA A 224 -4.29 21.20 18.94
C ALA A 224 -5.61 20.40 19.03
N GLU A 225 -6.48 20.56 18.03
CA GLU A 225 -7.78 19.87 17.94
C GLU A 225 -7.63 18.35 17.79
N GLU A 226 -6.63 17.89 17.03
CA GLU A 226 -6.40 16.46 16.76
C GLU A 226 -5.52 15.81 17.83
N ARG A 227 -4.65 16.60 18.47
CA ARG A 227 -3.76 16.12 19.55
C ARG A 227 -4.52 15.48 20.70
N GLU A 228 -5.68 16.01 21.09
CA GLU A 228 -6.48 15.42 22.17
C GLU A 228 -6.99 14.01 21.80
N THR A 229 -7.46 13.85 20.56
CA THR A 229 -7.96 12.56 20.05
C THR A 229 -6.83 11.52 19.98
N VAL A 230 -5.67 11.91 19.46
CA VAL A 230 -4.51 11.01 19.33
C VAL A 230 -3.88 10.71 20.69
N ALA A 231 -3.84 11.67 21.63
CA ALA A 231 -3.35 11.42 22.98
C ALA A 231 -4.24 10.41 23.72
N LEU A 232 -5.57 10.55 23.59
CA LEU A 232 -6.49 9.58 24.16
C LEU A 232 -6.33 8.19 23.53
N ALA A 233 -6.12 8.13 22.22
CA ALA A 233 -5.86 6.86 21.52
C ALA A 233 -4.56 6.19 22.01
N ARG A 234 -3.51 7.00 22.21
CA ARG A 234 -2.22 6.56 22.77
C ARG A 234 -2.40 5.98 24.16
N ASP A 235 -3.11 6.67 25.05
CA ASP A 235 -3.37 6.21 26.42
C ASP A 235 -4.19 4.91 26.44
N LEU A 236 -5.21 4.77 25.58
CA LEU A 236 -5.98 3.52 25.49
C LEU A 236 -5.16 2.37 24.90
N THR A 237 -4.25 2.67 23.96
CA THR A 237 -3.34 1.68 23.38
C THR A 237 -2.32 1.19 24.41
N GLU A 238 -1.79 2.09 25.25
CA GLU A 238 -0.93 1.73 26.37
C GLU A 238 -1.70 0.85 27.38
N ARG A 239 -2.91 1.27 27.79
CA ARG A 239 -3.75 0.50 28.71
C ARG A 239 -4.16 -0.87 28.16
N LEU A 240 -4.28 -1.03 26.85
CA LEU A 240 -4.59 -2.33 26.23
C LEU A 240 -3.58 -3.41 26.62
N VAL A 241 -2.31 -3.02 26.77
CA VAL A 241 -1.22 -3.94 27.13
C VAL A 241 -1.43 -4.57 28.50
N ASP A 242 -1.94 -3.78 29.46
CA ASP A 242 -2.19 -4.21 30.84
C ASP A 242 -3.58 -4.83 31.00
N ALA A 243 -4.59 -4.28 30.32
CA ALA A 243 -5.99 -4.70 30.42
C ALA A 243 -6.27 -6.09 29.84
N ALA A 244 -5.35 -6.67 29.05
CA ALA A 244 -5.52 -8.00 28.45
C ALA A 244 -5.77 -9.10 29.50
N ASP A 245 -5.25 -8.91 30.72
CA ASP A 245 -5.30 -9.88 31.81
C ASP A 245 -6.36 -9.56 32.90
N ASP A 246 -6.99 -8.38 32.87
CA ASP A 246 -8.05 -7.98 33.81
C ASP A 246 -9.41 -7.73 33.10
N PRO A 247 -10.46 -8.54 33.38
CA PRO A 247 -11.76 -8.39 32.75
C PRO A 247 -12.42 -7.02 32.98
N ARG A 248 -12.19 -6.38 34.13
CA ARG A 248 -12.80 -5.09 34.45
C ARG A 248 -12.16 -3.97 33.65
N GLU A 249 -10.83 -3.99 33.54
CA GLU A 249 -10.10 -3.01 32.74
C GLU A 249 -10.40 -3.18 31.25
N TRP A 250 -10.55 -4.42 30.77
CA TRP A 250 -10.96 -4.68 29.39
C TRP A 250 -12.33 -4.08 29.07
N VAL A 251 -13.34 -4.30 29.92
CA VAL A 251 -14.69 -3.74 29.73
C VAL A 251 -14.67 -2.21 29.76
N ASP A 252 -13.90 -1.61 30.67
CA ASP A 252 -13.74 -0.15 30.73
C ASP A 252 -13.09 0.40 29.45
N LEU A 253 -12.02 -0.24 28.96
CA LEU A 253 -11.37 0.12 27.70
C LEU A 253 -12.37 0.07 26.53
N GLN A 254 -13.18 -0.99 26.42
CA GLN A 254 -14.19 -1.12 25.36
C GLN A 254 -15.22 0.01 25.40
N GLN A 255 -15.71 0.34 26.60
CA GLN A 255 -16.66 1.44 26.79
C GLN A 255 -16.06 2.80 26.42
N GLN A 256 -14.79 3.05 26.75
CA GLN A 256 -14.11 4.30 26.39
C GLN A 256 -13.89 4.44 24.89
N VAL A 257 -13.48 3.36 24.21
CA VAL A 257 -13.34 3.35 22.74
C VAL A 257 -14.68 3.63 22.06
N GLU A 258 -15.75 2.99 22.53
CA GLU A 258 -17.09 3.15 21.97
C GLU A 258 -17.68 4.55 22.23
N ALA A 259 -17.67 5.01 23.48
CA ALA A 259 -18.28 6.29 23.87
C ALA A 259 -17.65 7.51 23.17
N ARG A 260 -16.38 7.40 22.78
CA ARG A 260 -15.62 8.47 22.13
C ARG A 260 -15.55 8.33 20.62
N GLY A 261 -16.04 7.22 20.04
CA GLY A 261 -15.95 6.99 18.60
C GLY A 261 -14.52 7.09 18.06
N LEU A 262 -13.55 6.58 18.82
CA LEU A 262 -12.13 6.81 18.55
C LEU A 262 -11.65 6.15 17.26
N ALA A 263 -12.04 4.89 17.00
CA ALA A 263 -11.60 4.18 15.80
C ALA A 263 -11.98 4.92 14.50
N PRO A 264 -13.26 5.32 14.28
CA PRO A 264 -13.63 6.14 13.13
C PRO A 264 -12.90 7.49 13.06
N SER A 265 -12.70 8.14 14.21
CA SER A 265 -12.05 9.46 14.26
C SER A 265 -10.58 9.38 13.83
N ILE A 266 -9.85 8.36 14.30
CA ILE A 266 -8.45 8.13 13.91
C ILE A 266 -8.35 7.69 12.44
N GLU A 267 -9.27 6.86 11.97
CA GLU A 267 -9.32 6.45 10.56
C GLU A 267 -9.45 7.66 9.63
N ILE A 268 -10.35 8.61 9.96
CA ILE A 268 -10.50 9.86 9.22
C ILE A 268 -9.16 10.62 9.17
N LEU A 269 -8.46 10.75 10.31
CA LEU A 269 -7.15 11.40 10.37
C LEU A 269 -6.08 10.68 9.51
N SER A 270 -6.11 9.35 9.46
CA SER A 270 -5.17 8.57 8.64
C SER A 270 -5.40 8.73 7.13
N SER A 271 -6.65 9.02 6.73
CA SER A 271 -7.08 9.06 5.33
C SER A 271 -7.04 10.46 4.69
N ALA A 272 -6.87 11.51 5.49
CA ALA A 272 -6.90 12.89 5.01
C ALA A 272 -5.74 13.18 4.04
N ARG A 273 -6.09 13.45 2.77
CA ARG A 273 -5.21 13.92 1.70
C ARG A 273 -5.29 15.42 1.51
#